data_AF-A0A932MVU0-F1
#
_entry.id   AF-A0A932MVU0-F1
#
_cell.length_a   1.000
_cell.length_b   1.000
_cell.length_c   1.000
_cell.angle_alpha   90.00
_cell.angle_beta   90.00
_cell.angle_gamma   90.00
#
_symmetry.space_group_name_H-M   'P 1'
#
loop_
_entity.id
_entity.type
_entity.pdbx_description
1 polymer ?
#
loop_
_entity_poly.entity_id
_entity_poly.type
_entity_poly.pdbx_seq_one_letter_code
_entity_poly.pdbx_strand_id
1 'polypeptide(L)'
;MRHYRRRDMEPRKITRQEAQRLLRRLVALARPEWRSIAVGTLFLLVGSVMGLAYPQAIRVIVDKALAPEGLALIDKAAFVMLGLFTVQAVAIAIRHYVFTVSGERVVTRLREQLYRAIIAQEIAFFDERRTGELVSRLASDTTVLQNTVSVNISVALRNAAAAMGGIALLLYSSPRLSVLILAVVPPLVAGTLVFGRRIRRLSRELHDELAKAGEVAEETIAGIR
;
A
#
# COMPACT_ATOMS: atom_id res chain seq x y z
N MET A 1 12.82 -5.19 43.47
CA MET A 1 12.63 -4.54 42.16
C MET A 1 13.90 -4.76 41.33
N ARG A 2 13.91 -5.78 40.46
CA ARG A 2 15.08 -6.14 39.65
C ARG A 2 15.04 -5.39 38.32
N HIS A 3 16.14 -4.72 38.00
CA HIS A 3 16.43 -4.03 36.74
C HIS A 3 16.17 -4.94 35.53
N TYR A 4 15.07 -4.73 34.82
CA TYR A 4 14.92 -5.16 33.43
C TYR A 4 15.84 -4.28 32.58
N ARG A 5 17.05 -4.79 32.33
CA ARG A 5 18.10 -4.17 31.53
C ARG A 5 17.56 -3.95 30.11
N ARG A 6 17.57 -2.70 29.63
CA ARG A 6 17.19 -2.18 28.29
C ARG A 6 17.93 -2.84 27.08
N ARG A 7 18.40 -4.10 27.17
CA ARG A 7 19.32 -4.71 26.17
C ARG A 7 18.65 -5.39 24.97
N ASP A 8 17.32 -5.52 24.95
CA ASP A 8 16.61 -6.29 23.91
C ASP A 8 15.86 -5.42 22.88
N MET A 9 16.05 -4.10 22.90
CA MET A 9 15.39 -3.15 21.98
C MET A 9 16.25 -2.75 20.78
N GLU A 10 17.26 -3.54 20.40
CA GLU A 10 17.81 -3.41 19.04
C GLU A 10 16.83 -4.07 18.05
N PRO A 11 16.32 -3.34 17.03
CA PRO A 11 15.47 -3.94 16.02
C PRO A 11 16.24 -5.07 15.33
N ARG A 12 15.85 -6.31 15.62
CA ARG A 12 16.48 -7.51 15.07
C ARG A 12 16.52 -7.38 13.55
N LYS A 13 17.73 -7.28 12.99
CA LYS A 13 17.93 -7.18 11.54
C LYS A 13 17.42 -8.47 10.89
N ILE A 14 16.25 -8.41 10.26
CA ILE A 14 15.66 -9.56 9.57
C ILE A 14 16.59 -9.95 8.43
N THR A 15 17.10 -11.18 8.47
CA THR A 15 17.98 -11.68 7.42
C THR A 15 17.16 -11.91 6.14
N ARG A 16 17.74 -11.70 4.95
CA ARG A 16 17.05 -11.92 3.65
C ARG A 16 16.38 -13.30 3.57
N GLN A 17 16.99 -14.33 4.16
CA GLN A 17 16.44 -15.68 4.24
C GLN A 17 15.21 -15.79 5.16
N GLU A 18 15.20 -15.11 6.30
CA GLU A 18 14.05 -15.06 7.22
C GLU A 18 12.88 -14.33 6.55
N ALA A 19 13.15 -13.20 5.89
CA ALA A 19 12.15 -12.46 5.13
C ALA A 19 11.52 -13.33 4.02
N GLN A 20 12.32 -14.10 3.28
CA GLN A 20 11.80 -15.03 2.27
C GLN A 20 10.92 -16.13 2.87
N ARG A 21 11.28 -16.71 4.02
CA ARG A 21 10.45 -17.71 4.71
C ARG A 21 9.12 -17.12 5.17
N LEU A 22 9.14 -15.91 5.73
CA LEU A 22 7.94 -15.19 6.15
C LEU A 22 7.03 -14.91 4.94
N LEU A 23 7.58 -14.41 3.84
CA LEU A 23 6.84 -14.19 2.60
C LEU A 23 6.21 -15.47 2.07
N ARG A 24 6.94 -16.60 2.05
CA ARG A 24 6.39 -17.89 1.62
C ARG A 24 5.21 -18.34 2.49
N ARG A 25 5.31 -18.15 3.82
CA ARG A 25 4.22 -18.46 4.75
C ARG A 25 2.99 -17.58 4.51
N LEU A 26 3.19 -16.29 4.27
CA LEU A 26 2.10 -15.36 3.91
C LEU A 26 1.42 -15.74 2.59
N VAL A 27 2.21 -16.07 1.57
CA VAL A 27 1.69 -16.55 0.28
C VAL A 27 0.92 -17.85 0.44
N ALA A 28 1.40 -18.78 1.26
CA ALA A 28 0.68 -20.01 1.56
C ALA A 28 -0.67 -19.75 2.25
N LEU A 29 -0.73 -18.74 3.13
CA LEU A 29 -1.97 -18.31 3.80
C LEU A 29 -2.99 -17.69 2.83
N ALA A 30 -2.48 -16.98 1.82
CA ALA A 30 -3.27 -16.35 0.75
C ALA A 30 -3.69 -17.33 -0.34
N ARG A 31 -3.04 -18.49 -0.46
CA ARG A 31 -3.30 -19.50 -1.50
C ARG A 31 -4.78 -19.86 -1.67
N PRO A 32 -5.61 -20.04 -0.63
CA PRO A 32 -7.02 -20.39 -0.83
C PRO A 32 -7.84 -19.26 -1.47
N GLU A 33 -7.41 -17.99 -1.36
CA GLU A 33 -8.08 -16.84 -1.97
C GLU A 33 -7.58 -16.53 -3.40
N TRP A 34 -6.79 -17.41 -4.02
CA TRP A 34 -6.19 -17.15 -5.33
C TRP A 34 -7.22 -16.81 -6.42
N ARG A 35 -8.41 -17.41 -6.36
CA ARG A 35 -9.51 -17.13 -7.30
C ARG A 35 -10.03 -15.71 -7.14
N SER A 36 -10.29 -15.31 -5.89
CA SER A 36 -10.71 -13.96 -5.54
C SER A 36 -9.64 -12.95 -5.98
N ILE A 37 -8.37 -13.20 -5.69
CA ILE A 37 -7.26 -12.33 -6.11
C ILE A 37 -7.16 -12.25 -7.64
N ALA A 38 -7.36 -13.35 -8.37
CA ALA A 38 -7.35 -13.35 -9.83
C ALA A 38 -8.50 -12.49 -10.41
N VAL A 39 -9.71 -12.62 -9.88
CA VAL A 39 -10.86 -11.78 -10.26
C VAL A 39 -10.59 -10.31 -9.94
N GLY A 40 -10.09 -10.01 -8.74
CA GLY A 40 -9.70 -8.64 -8.36
C GLY A 40 -8.63 -8.06 -9.29
N THR A 41 -7.66 -8.88 -9.70
CA THR A 41 -6.59 -8.48 -10.63
C THR A 41 -7.14 -8.22 -12.04
N LEU A 42 -8.10 -9.01 -12.51
CA LEU A 42 -8.79 -8.75 -13.79
C LEU A 42 -9.49 -7.39 -13.78
N PHE A 43 -10.30 -7.12 -12.74
CA PHE A 43 -10.98 -5.82 -12.60
C PHE A 43 -10.01 -4.66 -12.38
N LEU A 44 -8.86 -4.92 -11.76
CA LEU A 44 -7.77 -3.95 -11.68
C LEU A 44 -7.25 -3.58 -13.06
N LEU A 45 -7.00 -4.57 -13.93
CA LEU A 45 -6.53 -4.31 -15.30
C LEU A 45 -7.58 -3.54 -16.11
N VAL A 46 -8.85 -3.94 -16.03
CA VAL A 46 -9.97 -3.22 -16.67
C VAL A 46 -10.01 -1.78 -16.20
N GLY A 47 -10.00 -1.54 -14.89
CA GLY A 47 -10.02 -0.19 -14.32
C GLY A 47 -8.80 0.66 -14.70
N SER A 48 -7.62 0.04 -14.82
CA SER A 48 -6.40 0.71 -15.27
C SER A 48 -6.45 1.09 -16.76
N VAL A 49 -6.94 0.20 -17.63
CA VAL A 49 -7.11 0.48 -19.06
C VAL A 49 -8.14 1.59 -19.27
N MET A 50 -9.27 1.54 -18.55
CA MET A 50 -10.27 2.62 -18.60
C MET A 50 -9.71 3.94 -18.07
N GLY A 51 -8.78 3.90 -17.11
CA GLY A 51 -8.08 5.09 -16.64
C GLY A 51 -7.18 5.75 -17.68
N LEU A 52 -6.65 4.97 -18.63
CA LEU A 52 -5.92 5.51 -19.77
C LEU A 52 -6.84 6.07 -20.85
N ALA A 53 -8.15 5.82 -20.76
CA ALA A 53 -9.12 6.47 -21.62
C ALA A 53 -9.30 7.94 -21.25
N TYR A 54 -9.01 8.40 -20.01
CA TYR A 54 -9.20 9.81 -19.63
C TYR A 54 -8.40 10.79 -20.52
N PRO A 55 -7.07 10.64 -20.71
CA PRO A 55 -6.32 11.54 -21.59
C PRO A 55 -6.75 11.45 -23.06
N GLN A 56 -7.15 10.26 -23.52
CA GLN A 56 -7.63 10.04 -24.89
C GLN A 56 -9.00 10.68 -25.12
N ALA A 57 -9.88 10.59 -24.12
CA ALA A 57 -11.18 11.24 -24.10
C ALA A 57 -11.03 12.75 -24.27
N ILE A 58 -10.18 13.37 -23.44
CA ILE A 58 -9.89 14.80 -23.52
C ILE A 58 -9.32 15.15 -24.90
N ARG A 59 -8.36 14.38 -25.41
CA ARG A 59 -7.80 14.57 -26.76
C ARG A 59 -8.90 14.59 -27.83
N VAL A 60 -9.81 13.63 -27.82
CA VAL A 60 -10.90 13.54 -28.80
C VAL A 60 -11.87 14.71 -28.68
N ILE A 61 -12.20 15.15 -27.46
CA ILE A 61 -13.04 16.35 -27.26
C ILE A 61 -12.34 17.57 -27.84
N VAL A 62 -11.07 17.80 -27.50
CA VAL A 62 -10.32 18.98 -27.97
C VAL A 62 -10.22 18.96 -29.50
N ASP A 63 -9.85 17.83 -30.09
CA ASP A 63 -9.68 17.69 -31.54
C ASP A 63 -11.01 17.91 -32.29
N LYS A 64 -12.15 17.44 -31.74
CA LYS A 64 -13.47 17.53 -32.37
C LYS A 64 -14.25 18.81 -32.04
N ALA A 65 -14.00 19.42 -30.89
CA ALA A 65 -14.64 20.69 -30.50
C ALA A 65 -14.14 21.87 -31.36
N LEU A 66 -12.97 21.72 -31.97
CA LEU A 66 -12.41 22.68 -32.92
C LEU A 66 -12.91 22.45 -34.37
N ALA A 67 -13.72 21.40 -34.62
CA ALA A 67 -14.24 21.08 -35.96
C ALA A 67 -15.62 21.70 -36.23
N PRO A 68 -15.95 22.08 -37.49
CA PRO A 68 -17.16 22.84 -37.83
C PRO A 68 -18.51 22.17 -37.50
N GLU A 69 -18.55 20.84 -37.37
CA GLU A 69 -19.76 20.04 -37.09
C GLU A 69 -19.88 19.63 -35.60
N GLY A 70 -19.20 20.36 -34.71
CA GLY A 70 -18.78 19.88 -33.39
C GLY A 70 -19.87 19.49 -32.39
N LEU A 71 -21.03 20.16 -32.36
CA LEU A 71 -21.97 20.03 -31.23
C LEU A 71 -22.59 18.63 -31.09
N ALA A 72 -23.07 18.02 -32.18
CA ALA A 72 -23.64 16.67 -32.14
C ALA A 72 -22.57 15.59 -31.89
N LEU A 73 -21.33 15.82 -32.35
CA LEU A 73 -20.19 14.92 -32.08
C LEU A 73 -19.72 14.99 -30.62
N ILE A 74 -19.86 16.16 -29.98
CA ILE A 74 -19.53 16.36 -28.57
C ILE A 74 -20.54 15.62 -27.68
N ASP A 75 -21.84 15.73 -27.94
CA ASP A 75 -22.87 15.02 -27.15
C ASP A 75 -22.65 13.50 -27.19
N LYS A 76 -22.41 12.94 -28.38
CA LYS A 76 -22.09 11.52 -28.53
C LYS A 76 -20.81 11.13 -27.78
N ALA A 77 -19.77 11.97 -27.83
CA ALA A 77 -18.54 11.74 -27.09
C ALA A 77 -18.76 11.77 -25.57
N ALA A 78 -19.61 12.69 -25.07
CA ALA A 78 -19.97 12.79 -23.67
C ALA A 78 -20.68 11.52 -23.17
N PHE A 79 -21.66 10.99 -23.92
CA PHE A 79 -22.32 9.73 -23.55
C PHE A 79 -21.37 8.53 -23.56
N VAL A 80 -20.44 8.45 -24.51
CA VAL A 80 -19.42 7.39 -24.53
C VAL A 80 -18.50 7.50 -23.30
N MET A 81 -18.08 8.71 -22.93
CA MET A 81 -17.26 8.92 -21.73
C MET A 81 -18.01 8.57 -20.46
N LEU A 82 -19.28 8.94 -20.35
CA LEU A 82 -20.13 8.56 -19.22
C LEU A 82 -20.15 7.03 -19.08
N GLY A 83 -20.37 6.31 -20.16
CA GLY A 83 -20.32 4.85 -20.17
C GLY A 83 -18.97 4.28 -19.71
N LEU A 84 -17.86 4.81 -20.23
CA LEU A 84 -16.51 4.41 -19.81
C LEU A 84 -16.27 4.67 -18.32
N PHE A 85 -16.70 5.82 -17.81
CA PHE A 85 -16.56 6.17 -16.40
C PHE A 85 -17.41 5.28 -15.50
N THR A 86 -18.63 4.95 -15.91
CA THR A 86 -19.47 4.00 -15.17
C THR A 86 -18.82 2.62 -15.09
N VAL A 87 -18.34 2.09 -16.23
CA VAL A 87 -17.64 0.79 -16.27
C VAL A 87 -16.40 0.82 -15.39
N GLN A 88 -15.63 1.91 -15.45
CA GLN A 88 -14.43 2.07 -14.63
C GLN A 88 -14.77 2.12 -13.14
N ALA A 89 -15.78 2.90 -12.74
CA ALA A 89 -16.20 3.01 -11.35
C ALA A 89 -16.63 1.65 -10.79
N VAL A 90 -17.43 0.90 -11.57
CA VAL A 90 -17.84 -0.46 -11.21
C VAL A 90 -16.63 -1.39 -11.08
N ALA A 91 -15.68 -1.34 -12.03
CA ALA A 91 -14.47 -2.15 -11.96
C ALA A 91 -13.61 -1.83 -10.72
N ILE A 92 -13.47 -0.55 -10.38
CA ILE A 92 -12.76 -0.09 -9.18
C ILE A 92 -13.46 -0.59 -7.92
N ALA A 93 -14.79 -0.49 -7.86
CA ALA A 93 -15.59 -0.93 -6.72
C ALA A 93 -15.48 -2.45 -6.51
N ILE A 94 -15.66 -3.25 -7.56
CA ILE A 94 -15.52 -4.71 -7.50
C ILE A 94 -14.10 -5.09 -7.09
N ARG A 95 -13.08 -4.47 -7.67
CA ARG A 95 -11.69 -4.69 -7.27
C ARG A 95 -11.51 -4.42 -5.78
N HIS A 96 -11.94 -3.26 -5.29
CA HIS A 96 -11.77 -2.91 -3.87
C HIS A 96 -12.48 -3.91 -2.96
N TYR A 97 -13.73 -4.25 -3.27
CA TYR A 97 -14.48 -5.24 -2.51
C TYR A 97 -13.75 -6.59 -2.44
N VAL A 98 -13.34 -7.13 -3.60
CA VAL A 98 -12.71 -8.45 -3.69
C VAL A 98 -11.36 -8.48 -2.96
N PHE A 99 -10.53 -7.45 -3.11
CA PHE A 99 -9.24 -7.37 -2.40
C PHE A 99 -9.43 -7.22 -0.89
N THR A 100 -10.37 -6.38 -0.44
CA THR A 100 -10.66 -6.20 0.99
C THR A 100 -11.14 -7.50 1.64
N VAL A 101 -12.15 -8.15 1.05
CA VAL A 101 -12.70 -9.41 1.59
C VAL A 101 -11.65 -10.53 1.58
N SER A 102 -10.86 -10.66 0.52
CA SER A 102 -9.77 -11.64 0.46
C SER A 102 -8.73 -11.39 1.57
N GLY A 103 -8.41 -10.11 1.79
CA GLY A 103 -7.55 -9.64 2.84
C GLY A 103 -7.99 -10.02 4.25
N GLU A 104 -9.25 -9.72 4.55
CA GLU A 104 -9.87 -10.05 5.83
C GLU A 104 -9.86 -11.57 6.06
N ARG A 105 -10.19 -12.38 5.06
CA ARG A 105 -10.14 -13.85 5.17
C ARG A 105 -8.74 -14.37 5.50
N VAL A 106 -7.71 -13.82 4.86
CA VAL A 106 -6.30 -14.18 5.16
C VAL A 106 -5.95 -13.84 6.61
N VAL A 107 -6.39 -12.68 7.08
CA VAL A 107 -6.11 -12.20 8.44
C VAL A 107 -6.88 -12.98 9.50
N THR A 108 -8.14 -13.34 9.23
CA THR A 108 -8.92 -14.22 10.10
C THR A 108 -8.23 -15.58 10.25
N ARG A 109 -7.75 -16.19 9.16
CA ARG A 109 -6.96 -17.44 9.25
C ARG A 109 -5.68 -17.27 10.06
N LEU A 110 -4.99 -16.15 9.89
CA LEU A 110 -3.77 -15.87 10.67
C LEU A 110 -4.10 -15.76 12.16
N ARG A 111 -5.16 -15.01 12.51
CA ARG A 111 -5.61 -14.83 13.89
C ARG A 111 -6.01 -16.17 14.51
N GLU A 112 -6.74 -17.02 13.79
CA GLU A 112 -7.07 -18.36 14.26
C GLU A 112 -5.84 -19.22 14.52
N GLN A 113 -4.86 -19.23 13.61
CA GLN A 113 -3.63 -20.02 13.78
C GLN A 113 -2.79 -19.51 14.96
N LEU A 114 -2.63 -18.20 15.09
CA LEU A 114 -1.92 -17.58 16.20
C LEU A 114 -2.63 -17.83 17.53
N TYR A 115 -3.95 -17.69 17.56
CA TYR A 115 -4.74 -17.96 18.77
C TYR A 115 -4.58 -19.41 19.22
N ARG A 116 -4.73 -20.38 18.31
CA ARG A 116 -4.49 -21.81 18.61
C ARG A 116 -3.07 -22.07 19.10
N ALA A 117 -2.07 -21.40 18.51
CA ALA A 117 -0.68 -21.55 18.93
C ALA A 117 -0.40 -20.95 20.31
N ILE A 118 -1.05 -19.84 20.66
CA ILE A 118 -0.91 -19.19 21.97
C ILE A 118 -1.53 -20.07 23.06
N ILE A 119 -2.77 -20.54 22.88
CA ILE A 119 -3.45 -21.34 23.92
C ILE A 119 -2.80 -22.71 24.16
N ALA A 120 -1.98 -23.20 23.22
CA ALA A 120 -1.24 -24.44 23.33
C ALA A 120 0.14 -24.28 24.01
N GLN A 121 0.51 -23.08 24.46
CA GLN A 121 1.77 -22.84 25.17
C GLN A 121 1.73 -23.27 26.63
N GLU A 122 2.91 -23.52 27.20
CA GLU A 122 3.09 -23.85 28.61
C GLU A 122 2.82 -22.64 29.52
N ILE A 123 2.46 -22.90 30.78
CA ILE A 123 2.13 -21.84 31.76
C ILE A 123 3.31 -20.87 31.95
N ALA A 124 4.55 -21.37 31.93
CA ALA A 124 5.76 -20.54 32.04
C ALA A 124 5.86 -19.46 30.95
N PHE A 125 5.32 -19.69 29.75
CA PHE A 125 5.27 -18.69 28.68
C PHE A 125 4.40 -17.48 29.06
N PHE A 126 3.32 -17.72 29.82
CA PHE A 126 2.40 -16.68 30.28
C PHE A 126 2.92 -15.95 31.53
N ASP A 127 3.82 -16.56 32.31
CA ASP A 127 4.48 -15.91 33.44
C ASP A 127 5.52 -14.88 32.97
N GLU A 128 6.16 -15.12 31.82
CA GLU A 128 7.15 -14.21 31.23
C GLU A 128 6.53 -13.09 30.39
N ARG A 129 5.30 -13.26 29.88
CA ARG A 129 4.67 -12.34 28.91
C ARG A 129 3.34 -11.83 29.40
N ARG A 130 3.16 -10.50 29.40
CA ARG A 130 1.87 -9.89 29.72
C ARG A 130 0.83 -10.31 28.68
N THR A 131 -0.27 -10.93 29.13
CA THR A 131 -1.40 -11.33 28.27
C THR A 131 -1.94 -10.18 27.42
N GLY A 132 -1.94 -8.95 27.93
CA GLY A 132 -2.31 -7.76 27.15
C GLY A 132 -1.39 -7.45 25.96
N GLU A 133 -0.10 -7.79 26.04
CA GLU A 133 0.85 -7.65 24.92
C GLU A 133 0.52 -8.66 23.80
N LEU A 134 0.19 -9.90 24.16
CA LEU A 134 -0.17 -10.95 23.21
C LEU A 134 -1.46 -10.61 22.45
N VAL A 135 -2.48 -10.10 23.15
CA VAL A 135 -3.73 -9.64 22.53
C VAL A 135 -3.48 -8.44 21.61
N SER A 136 -2.65 -7.48 22.04
CA SER A 136 -2.29 -6.32 21.24
C SER A 136 -1.57 -6.72 19.94
N ARG A 137 -0.57 -7.61 20.00
CA ARG A 137 0.13 -8.14 18.81
C ARG A 137 -0.81 -8.93 17.90
N LEU A 138 -1.68 -9.76 18.47
CA LEU A 138 -2.67 -10.53 17.71
C LEU A 138 -3.65 -9.63 16.93
N ALA A 139 -4.02 -8.47 17.48
CA ALA A 139 -4.93 -7.54 16.84
C ALA A 139 -4.22 -6.55 15.89
N SER A 140 -3.21 -5.83 16.39
CA SER A 140 -2.54 -4.73 15.68
C SER A 140 -1.66 -5.21 14.53
N ASP A 141 -0.74 -6.15 14.79
CA ASP A 141 0.21 -6.61 13.77
C ASP A 141 -0.50 -7.32 12.62
N THR A 142 -1.58 -8.04 12.93
CA THR A 142 -2.40 -8.71 11.91
C THR A 142 -3.19 -7.71 11.06
N THR A 143 -3.57 -6.56 11.61
CA THR A 143 -4.23 -5.48 10.86
C THR A 143 -3.26 -4.76 9.93
N VAL A 144 -2.03 -4.50 10.40
CA VAL A 144 -0.96 -3.94 9.55
C VAL A 144 -0.66 -4.87 8.38
N LEU A 145 -0.62 -6.18 8.65
CA LEU A 145 -0.45 -7.19 7.61
C LEU A 145 -1.62 -7.21 6.62
N GLN A 146 -2.87 -7.13 7.10
CA GLN A 146 -4.07 -7.01 6.25
C GLN A 146 -3.92 -5.85 5.27
N ASN A 147 -3.64 -4.64 5.79
CA ASN A 147 -3.53 -3.44 4.97
C ASN A 147 -2.42 -3.57 3.93
N THR A 148 -1.30 -4.17 4.31
CA THR A 148 -0.18 -4.40 3.41
C THR A 148 -0.58 -5.34 2.26
N VAL A 149 -1.17 -6.50 2.57
CA VAL A 149 -1.49 -7.53 1.57
C VAL A 149 -2.68 -7.12 0.68
N SER A 150 -3.66 -6.42 1.24
CA SER A 150 -4.96 -6.20 0.60
C SER A 150 -5.05 -4.87 -0.11
N VAL A 151 -4.49 -3.82 0.51
CA VAL A 151 -4.59 -2.44 -0.01
C VAL A 151 -3.29 -2.06 -0.70
N ASN A 152 -2.16 -2.14 -0.01
CA ASN A 152 -0.90 -1.61 -0.53
C ASN A 152 -0.43 -2.36 -1.78
N ILE A 153 -0.50 -3.71 -1.79
CA ILE A 153 -0.14 -4.50 -2.97
C ILE A 153 -1.09 -4.20 -4.14
N SER A 154 -2.40 -4.11 -3.88
CA SER A 154 -3.40 -3.81 -4.92
C SER A 154 -3.15 -2.43 -5.55
N VAL A 155 -2.89 -1.42 -4.71
CA VAL A 155 -2.55 -0.06 -5.17
C VAL A 155 -1.22 -0.06 -5.93
N ALA A 156 -0.20 -0.75 -5.44
CA ALA A 156 1.09 -0.86 -6.13
C ALA A 156 0.94 -1.51 -7.50
N LEU A 157 0.18 -2.62 -7.60
CA LEU A 157 -0.07 -3.31 -8.86
C LEU A 157 -0.85 -2.43 -9.84
N ARG A 158 -1.87 -1.71 -9.36
CA ARG A 158 -2.61 -0.72 -10.16
C ARG A 158 -1.68 0.37 -10.68
N ASN A 159 -0.85 0.95 -9.83
CA ASN A 159 0.07 2.02 -10.21
C ASN A 159 1.12 1.52 -11.21
N ALA A 160 1.63 0.29 -11.04
CA ALA A 160 2.52 -0.33 -12.00
C ALA A 160 1.82 -0.54 -13.36
N ALA A 161 0.59 -1.06 -13.36
CA ALA A 161 -0.20 -1.24 -14.58
C ALA A 161 -0.48 0.10 -15.29
N ALA A 162 -0.86 1.13 -14.53
CA ALA A 162 -1.09 2.48 -15.05
C ALA A 162 0.20 3.12 -15.59
N ALA A 163 1.33 2.94 -14.91
CA ALA A 163 2.63 3.44 -15.36
C ALA A 163 3.06 2.76 -16.66
N MET A 164 3.01 1.42 -16.72
CA MET A 164 3.34 0.67 -17.93
C MET A 164 2.43 1.04 -19.10
N GLY A 165 1.12 1.05 -18.88
CA GLY A 165 0.16 1.40 -19.93
C GLY A 165 0.25 2.86 -20.36
N GLY A 166 0.50 3.79 -19.43
CA GLY A 166 0.70 5.20 -19.72
C GLY A 166 1.96 5.45 -20.53
N ILE A 167 3.08 4.83 -20.17
CA ILE A 167 4.33 4.92 -20.94
C ILE A 167 4.15 4.33 -22.34
N ALA A 168 3.50 3.16 -22.45
CA ALA A 168 3.19 2.56 -23.75
C ALA A 168 2.32 3.48 -24.62
N LEU A 169 1.28 4.08 -24.04
CA LEU A 169 0.38 5.00 -24.74
C LEU A 169 1.10 6.27 -25.21
N LEU A 170 1.98 6.82 -24.39
CA LEU A 170 2.82 7.97 -24.73
C LEU A 170 3.73 7.63 -25.92
N LEU A 171 4.49 6.54 -25.82
CA LEU A 171 5.39 6.08 -26.88
C LEU A 171 4.66 5.82 -28.19
N TYR A 172 3.46 5.22 -28.13
CA TYR A 172 2.61 5.01 -29.29
C TYR A 172 2.11 6.33 -29.91
N SER A 173 1.78 7.33 -29.08
CA SER A 173 1.23 8.61 -29.55
C SER A 173 2.30 9.51 -30.18
N SER A 174 3.45 9.66 -29.54
CA SER A 174 4.59 10.42 -30.08
C SER A 174 5.88 10.06 -29.35
N PRO A 175 6.80 9.30 -29.97
CA PRO A 175 8.06 8.92 -29.34
C PRO A 175 8.92 10.12 -28.92
N ARG A 176 8.95 11.18 -29.74
CA ARG A 176 9.78 12.37 -29.47
C ARG A 176 9.33 13.14 -28.23
N LEU A 177 8.03 13.41 -28.11
CA LEU A 177 7.48 14.09 -26.93
C LEU A 177 7.55 13.21 -25.68
N SER A 178 7.40 11.90 -25.85
CA SER A 178 7.52 10.93 -24.75
C SER A 178 8.90 10.96 -24.11
N VAL A 179 9.97 10.90 -24.91
CA VAL A 179 11.34 10.96 -24.39
C VAL A 179 11.60 12.26 -23.64
N LEU A 180 11.09 13.39 -24.15
CA LEU A 180 11.21 14.68 -23.49
C LEU A 180 10.55 14.68 -22.10
N ILE A 181 9.31 14.16 -21.99
CA ILE A 181 8.59 14.06 -20.71
C ILE A 181 9.30 13.07 -19.77
N LEU A 182 9.74 11.92 -20.29
CA LEU A 182 10.42 10.90 -19.50
C LEU A 182 11.77 11.39 -18.95
N ALA A 183 12.45 12.30 -19.65
CA ALA A 183 13.70 12.91 -19.19
C ALA A 183 13.52 13.79 -17.93
N VAL A 184 12.30 14.24 -17.62
CA VAL A 184 11.99 15.00 -16.39
C VAL A 184 11.88 14.08 -15.17
N VAL A 185 11.62 12.79 -15.37
CA VAL A 185 11.41 11.82 -14.28
C VAL A 185 12.69 11.60 -13.42
N PRO A 186 13.89 11.35 -13.99
CA PRO A 186 15.08 11.12 -13.18
C PRO A 186 15.46 12.30 -12.26
N PRO A 187 15.45 13.58 -12.69
CA PRO A 187 15.65 14.72 -11.81
C PRO A 187 14.64 14.78 -10.66
N LEU A 188 13.35 14.52 -10.92
CA LEU A 188 12.32 14.47 -9.88
C LEU A 188 12.56 13.34 -8.87
N VAL A 189 12.92 12.15 -9.35
CA VAL A 189 13.27 11.00 -8.49
C VAL A 189 14.53 11.31 -7.66
N ALA A 190 15.55 11.89 -8.26
CA ALA A 190 16.76 12.30 -7.55
C ALA A 190 16.45 13.32 -6.45
N GLY A 191 15.68 14.36 -6.77
CA GLY A 191 15.25 15.37 -5.80
C GLY A 191 14.47 14.76 -4.65
N THR A 192 13.44 13.96 -4.94
CA THR A 192 12.64 13.28 -3.91
C THR A 192 13.46 12.35 -3.02
N LEU A 193 14.45 11.63 -3.57
CA LEU A 193 15.36 10.79 -2.78
C LEU A 193 16.27 11.62 -1.86
N VAL A 194 16.83 12.73 -2.35
CA VAL A 194 17.70 13.61 -1.56
C VAL A 194 16.92 14.27 -0.43
N PHE A 195 15.79 14.91 -0.74
CA PHE A 195 14.92 15.52 0.26
C PHE A 195 14.36 14.48 1.24
N GLY A 196 13.92 13.32 0.75
CA GLY A 196 13.41 12.23 1.58
C GLY A 196 14.44 11.69 2.57
N ARG A 197 15.72 11.59 2.17
CA ARG A 197 16.81 11.21 3.09
C ARG A 197 17.03 12.28 4.16
N ARG A 198 16.99 13.56 3.77
CA ARG A 198 17.18 14.68 4.71
C ARG A 198 16.05 14.76 5.73
N ILE A 199 14.81 14.67 5.28
CA ILE A 199 13.63 14.63 6.15
C ILE A 199 13.73 13.46 7.14
N ARG A 200 14.07 12.26 6.67
CA ARG A 200 14.20 11.07 7.52
C ARG A 200 15.31 11.18 8.56
N ARG A 201 16.37 11.94 8.28
CA ARG A 201 17.41 12.26 9.27
C ARG A 201 16.88 13.24 10.31
N LEU A 202 16.26 14.34 9.88
CA LEU A 202 15.71 15.35 10.78
C LEU A 202 14.61 14.79 11.69
N SER A 203 13.72 13.93 11.17
CA SER A 203 12.70 13.26 12.00
C SER A 203 13.33 12.40 13.10
N ARG A 204 14.46 11.74 12.84
CA ARG A 204 15.16 10.94 13.86
C ARG A 204 15.78 11.84 14.92
N GLU A 205 16.49 12.89 14.52
CA GLU A 205 17.05 13.87 15.45
C GLU A 205 15.96 14.49 16.34
N LEU A 206 14.80 14.85 15.76
CA LEU A 206 13.66 15.35 16.52
C LEU A 206 13.10 14.33 17.51
N HIS A 207 12.93 13.07 17.10
CA HIS A 207 12.46 12.02 18.01
C HIS A 207 13.44 11.75 19.16
N ASP A 208 14.75 11.81 18.89
CA ASP A 208 15.78 11.64 19.91
C ASP A 208 15.78 12.79 20.93
N GLU A 209 15.64 14.04 20.47
CA GLU A 209 15.54 15.20 21.37
C GLU A 209 14.24 15.20 22.19
N LEU A 210 13.11 14.80 21.58
CA LEU A 210 11.85 14.61 22.31
C LEU A 210 11.96 13.51 23.38
N ALA A 211 12.66 12.42 23.09
CA ALA A 211 12.88 11.34 24.06
C ALA A 211 13.72 11.83 25.26
N LYS A 212 14.78 12.59 25.03
CA LYS A 212 15.60 13.19 26.10
C LYS A 212 14.80 14.17 26.94
N ALA A 213 14.02 15.04 26.32
CA ALA A 213 13.16 15.98 27.04
C ALA A 213 12.11 15.24 27.89
N GLY A 214 11.56 14.14 27.37
CA GLY A 214 10.66 13.25 28.10
C GLY A 214 11.34 12.61 29.31
N GLU A 215 12.57 12.12 29.16
CA GLU A 215 13.35 11.52 30.26
C GLU A 215 13.63 12.54 31.37
N VAL A 216 14.03 13.77 31.03
CA VAL A 216 14.24 14.85 32.01
C VAL A 216 12.94 15.23 32.74
N ALA A 217 11.84 15.31 32.01
CA ALA A 217 10.53 15.58 32.61
C ALA A 217 10.11 14.45 33.56
N GLU A 218 10.33 13.19 33.18
CA GLU A 218 10.04 12.02 34.00
C GLU A 218 10.90 11.99 35.27
N GLU A 219 12.21 12.27 35.16
CA GLU A 219 13.13 12.37 36.30
C GLU A 219 12.73 13.49 37.27
N THR A 220 12.35 14.66 36.74
CA THR A 220 11.91 15.80 37.55
C THR A 220 10.60 15.49 38.28
N ILE A 221 9.61 14.91 37.60
CA ILE A 221 8.32 14.55 38.21
C ILE A 221 8.52 13.43 39.26
N ALA A 222 9.34 12.43 38.96
CA ALA A 222 9.66 11.37 39.90
C ALA A 222 10.38 11.90 41.15
N GLY A 223 11.27 12.87 41.01
CA GLY A 223 12.00 13.49 42.12
C GLY A 223 11.17 14.39 43.05
N ILE A 224 9.96 14.79 42.64
CA ILE A 224 9.01 15.54 43.50
C ILE A 224 8.29 14.60 44.49
N ARG A 225 8.29 13.29 44.23
CA ARG A 225 7.53 12.28 45.00
C ARG A 225 8.41 11.50 45.95
#